data_AF-A0A7C2KAJ9-F1
#
_entry.id   AF-A0A7C2KAJ9-F1
#
_cell.length_a   1.000
_cell.length_b   1.000
_cell.length_c   1.000
_cell.angle_alpha   90.00
_cell.angle_beta   90.00
_cell.angle_gamma   90.00
#
_symmetry.space_group_name_H-M   'P 1'
#
loop_
_entity.id
_entity.type
_entity.pdbx_description
1 polymer ?
#
loop_
_entity_poly.entity_id
_entity_poly.type
_entity_poly.pdbx_seq_one_letter_code
_entity_poly.pdbx_strand_id
1 'polypeptide(L)'
;MTEVARTETVASEIPVTIVLPSGGSRSADVPRDVPVRELIPELTTSLQLPTTGPDGRPTSYRLDSKALGRELREDETLGSAGIPEGDRLMLTADVTAGA
;
A
#
# COMPACT_ATOMS: atom_id res chain seq x y z
N MET A 1 -17.08 -0.70 -28.24
CA MET A 1 -16.30 0.31 -27.48
C MET A 1 -15.41 -0.46 -26.53
N THR A 2 -14.14 -0.10 -26.54
CA THR A 2 -12.94 -0.85 -26.16
C THR A 2 -13.04 -1.70 -24.89
N GLU A 3 -12.90 -3.00 -25.10
CA GLU A 3 -12.57 -3.99 -24.08
C GLU A 3 -11.17 -3.65 -23.55
N VAL A 4 -11.10 -3.18 -22.31
CA VAL A 4 -9.83 -2.88 -21.65
C VAL A 4 -9.22 -4.21 -21.28
N ALA A 5 -8.24 -4.64 -22.07
CA ALA A 5 -7.43 -5.82 -21.82
C ALA A 5 -6.82 -5.71 -20.41
N ARG A 6 -7.42 -6.41 -19.45
CA ARG A 6 -6.79 -6.73 -18.19
C ARG A 6 -5.75 -7.80 -18.51
N THR A 7 -4.54 -7.37 -18.86
CA THR A 7 -3.41 -8.28 -18.94
C THR A 7 -3.16 -8.83 -17.54
N GLU A 8 -3.68 -10.03 -17.29
CA GLU A 8 -3.21 -10.97 -16.27
C GLU A 8 -1.71 -11.20 -16.52
N THR A 9 -0.86 -10.38 -15.90
CA THR A 9 0.47 -10.84 -15.52
C THR A 9 0.28 -11.32 -14.09
N VAL A 10 0.29 -12.63 -13.88
CA VAL A 10 0.28 -13.23 -12.53
C VAL A 10 1.64 -12.92 -11.89
N ALA A 11 1.82 -11.66 -11.49
CA ALA A 11 3.04 -11.08 -10.98
C ALA A 11 3.17 -11.40 -9.49
N SER A 12 3.36 -12.68 -9.18
CA SER A 12 3.76 -13.19 -7.86
C SER A 12 3.16 -12.43 -6.65
N GLU A 13 1.85 -12.20 -6.74
CA GLU A 13 1.11 -11.46 -5.73
C GLU A 13 1.01 -12.29 -4.46
N ILE A 14 1.05 -11.62 -3.31
CA ILE A 14 0.79 -12.24 -2.02
C ILE A 14 -0.50 -11.67 -1.44
N PRO A 15 -1.38 -12.52 -0.88
CA PRO A 15 -2.57 -12.04 -0.20
C PRO A 15 -2.13 -11.32 1.09
N VAL A 16 -2.61 -10.10 1.29
CA VAL A 16 -2.34 -9.32 2.50
C VAL A 16 -3.61 -8.64 2.99
N THR A 17 -3.60 -8.23 4.26
CA THR A 17 -4.66 -7.40 4.84
C THR A 17 -4.15 -5.97 5.00
N ILE A 18 -4.69 -5.04 4.20
CA ILE A 18 -4.39 -3.61 4.35
C ILE A 18 -5.26 -3.03 5.45
N VAL A 19 -4.66 -2.39 6.44
CA VAL A 19 -5.36 -1.62 7.49
C VAL A 19 -5.37 -0.17 7.09
N LEU A 20 -6.55 0.42 7.02
CA LEU A 20 -6.74 1.80 6.61
C LEU A 20 -6.54 2.75 7.80
N PRO A 21 -6.05 3.98 7.57
CA PRO A 21 -5.96 5.00 8.62
C PRO A 21 -7.32 5.33 9.29
N SER A 22 -8.42 5.09 8.57
CA SER A 22 -9.79 5.29 9.08
C SER A 22 -10.25 4.20 10.07
N GLY A 23 -9.44 3.16 10.29
CA GLY A 23 -9.72 2.07 11.23
C GLY A 23 -10.29 0.79 10.58
N GLY A 24 -10.68 0.83 9.32
CA GLY A 24 -11.11 -0.35 8.55
C GLY A 24 -9.94 -1.23 8.09
N SER A 25 -10.24 -2.42 7.57
CA SER A 25 -9.26 -3.26 6.88
C SER A 25 -9.84 -3.94 5.65
N ARG A 26 -9.00 -4.20 4.65
CA ARG A 26 -9.39 -4.84 3.39
C ARG A 26 -8.33 -5.83 2.94
N SER A 27 -8.77 -7.00 2.48
CA SER A 27 -7.90 -7.97 1.83
C SER A 27 -7.57 -7.52 0.42
N ALA A 28 -6.32 -7.64 0.02
CA ALA A 28 -5.84 -7.34 -1.33
C ALA A 28 -4.71 -8.30 -1.70
N ASP A 29 -4.64 -8.66 -2.98
CA ASP A 29 -3.50 -9.34 -3.57
C ASP A 29 -2.52 -8.26 -4.04
N VAL A 30 -1.28 -8.35 -3.56
CA VAL A 30 -0.27 -7.30 -3.77
C VAL A 30 0.99 -7.90 -4.38
N PRO A 31 1.53 -7.34 -5.48
CA PRO A 31 2.75 -7.85 -6.10
C PRO A 31 3.94 -7.73 -5.15
N ARG A 32 4.65 -8.84 -4.93
CA ARG A 32 5.79 -8.85 -4.00
C ARG A 32 7.08 -8.28 -4.59
N ASP A 33 7.13 -8.09 -5.90
CA ASP A 33 8.32 -7.66 -6.65
C ASP A 33 8.32 -6.16 -6.97
N VAL A 34 7.25 -5.43 -6.61
CA VAL A 34 7.13 -3.97 -6.82
C VAL A 34 7.67 -3.21 -5.62
N PRO A 35 8.49 -2.15 -5.82
CA PRO A 35 8.96 -1.29 -4.74
C PRO A 35 7.82 -0.56 -4.02
N VAL A 36 7.94 -0.38 -2.71
CA VAL A 36 6.91 0.26 -1.87
C VAL A 36 6.52 1.66 -2.37
N ARG A 37 7.48 2.45 -2.87
CA ARG A 37 7.24 3.80 -3.43
C ARG A 37 6.29 3.81 -4.64
N GLU A 38 6.28 2.72 -5.41
CA GLU A 38 5.42 2.55 -6.58
C GLU A 38 4.11 1.88 -6.17
N LEU A 39 4.15 1.01 -5.15
CA LEU A 39 2.99 0.33 -4.62
C LEU A 39 2.01 1.27 -3.90
N ILE A 40 2.50 2.24 -3.14
CA ILE A 40 1.66 3.15 -2.35
C ILE A 40 0.68 3.97 -3.21
N PRO A 41 1.11 4.64 -4.30
CA PRO A 41 0.19 5.35 -5.21
C PRO A 41 -0.91 4.44 -5.80
N GLU A 42 -0.56 3.20 -6.15
CA GLU A 42 -1.52 2.23 -6.67
C GLU A 42 -2.53 1.78 -5.60
N LEU A 43 -2.06 1.51 -4.37
CA LEU A 43 -2.92 1.16 -3.24
C LEU A 43 -3.85 2.30 -2.86
N THR A 44 -3.33 3.53 -2.76
CA THR A 44 -4.15 4.72 -2.41
C THR A 44 -5.22 4.98 -3.46
N THR A 45 -4.91 4.80 -4.75
CA THR A 45 -5.88 4.92 -5.84
C THR A 45 -6.94 3.81 -5.76
N SER A 46 -6.51 2.55 -5.63
CA SER A 46 -7.40 1.38 -5.59
C SER A 46 -8.32 1.36 -4.36
N LEU A 47 -7.83 1.88 -3.23
CA LEU A 47 -8.55 1.99 -1.97
C LEU A 47 -9.28 3.32 -1.81
N GLN A 48 -9.21 4.21 -2.81
CA GLN A 48 -9.88 5.51 -2.84
C GLN A 48 -9.54 6.38 -1.63
N LEU A 49 -8.26 6.41 -1.25
CA LEU A 49 -7.78 7.14 -0.09
C LEU A 49 -7.53 8.62 -0.41
N PRO A 50 -7.67 9.53 0.57
CA PRO A 50 -7.41 10.95 0.37
C PRO A 50 -5.95 11.22 -0.02
N THR A 51 -5.71 11.59 -1.27
CA THR A 51 -4.37 12.01 -1.71
C THR A 51 -4.03 13.45 -1.33
N THR A 52 -5.01 14.19 -0.81
CA THR A 52 -4.88 15.57 -0.34
C THR A 52 -5.32 15.66 1.11
N GLY A 53 -4.48 16.27 1.94
CA GLY A 53 -4.74 16.49 3.36
C GLY A 53 -5.78 17.58 3.59
N PRO A 54 -6.28 17.73 4.83
CA PRO A 54 -7.25 18.78 5.19
C PRO A 54 -6.70 20.20 4.99
N ASP A 55 -5.37 20.34 4.93
CA ASP A 55 -4.62 21.57 4.67
C ASP A 55 -4.40 21.86 3.17
N GLY A 56 -4.89 20.98 2.28
CA GLY A 56 -4.73 21.12 0.83
C GLY A 56 -3.38 20.64 0.29
N ARG A 57 -2.52 20.04 1.11
CA ARG A 57 -1.22 19.51 0.66
C ARG A 57 -1.31 18.03 0.25
N PRO A 58 -0.43 17.54 -0.63
CA PRO A 58 -0.34 16.12 -0.92
C PRO A 58 -0.11 15.33 0.37
N THR A 59 -0.94 14.30 0.60
CA THR A 59 -0.76 13.38 1.72
C THR A 59 0.18 12.26 1.29
N SER A 60 1.30 12.14 1.99
CA SER A 60 2.18 10.99 1.87
C SER A 60 1.62 9.83 2.69
N TYR A 61 1.85 8.61 2.24
CA TYR A 61 1.48 7.40 2.97
C TYR A 61 2.71 6.54 3.20
N ARG A 62 2.65 5.73 4.24
CA ARG A 62 3.66 4.75 4.62
C ARG A 62 3.00 3.40 4.87
N LEU A 63 3.78 2.33 4.69
CA LEU A 63 3.37 0.96 4.96
C LEU A 63 4.19 0.36 6.11
N ASP A 64 3.50 -0.05 7.17
CA ASP A 64 4.08 -0.72 8.34
C ASP A 64 3.65 -2.19 8.36
N SER A 65 4.60 -3.13 8.41
CA SER A 65 4.28 -4.55 8.52
C SER A 65 4.07 -4.94 9.98
N LYS A 66 2.94 -5.59 10.28
CA LYS A 66 2.72 -6.15 11.61
C LYS A 66 3.60 -7.37 11.88
N ALA A 67 3.82 -8.24 10.90
CA ALA A 67 4.69 -9.40 11.07
C ALA A 67 6.15 -8.99 11.32
N LEU A 68 6.66 -7.96 10.61
CA LEU A 68 8.03 -7.48 10.78
C LEU A 68 8.19 -6.50 11.94
N GLY A 69 7.10 -5.89 12.41
CA GLY A 69 7.11 -4.90 13.49
C GLY A 69 7.84 -3.60 13.12
N ARG A 70 7.96 -3.28 11.82
CA ARG A 70 8.66 -2.09 11.30
C ARG A 70 8.00 -1.56 10.04
N GLU A 71 8.31 -0.29 9.75
CA GLU A 71 8.07 0.37 8.47
C GLU A 71 8.85 -0.33 7.34
N LEU A 72 8.22 -0.45 6.17
CA LEU A 72 8.88 -0.84 4.92
C LEU A 72 9.46 0.39 4.22
N ARG A 73 10.70 0.28 3.77
CA ARG A 73 11.36 1.37 3.05
C ARG A 73 10.82 1.47 1.64
N GLU A 74 10.84 2.69 1.11
CA GLU A 74 10.37 3.05 -0.23
C GLU A 74 11.01 2.24 -1.36
N ASP A 75 12.28 1.86 -1.22
CA ASP A 75 13.04 1.06 -2.20
C ASP A 75 12.96 -0.46 -1.93
N GLU A 76 12.38 -0.91 -0.81
CA GLU A 76 12.14 -2.33 -0.54
C GLU A 76 10.91 -2.82 -1.32
N THR A 77 10.87 -4.11 -1.66
CA THR A 77 9.67 -4.81 -2.13
C THR A 77 9.13 -5.70 -1.00
N LEU A 78 7.87 -6.14 -1.07
CA LEU A 78 7.33 -7.07 -0.06
C LEU A 78 8.13 -8.38 -0.01
N GLY A 79 8.58 -8.86 -1.17
CA GLY A 79 9.41 -10.04 -1.31
C GLY A 79 10.80 -9.86 -0.69
N SER A 80 11.49 -8.74 -0.98
CA SER A 80 12.81 -8.48 -0.41
C SER A 80 12.77 -8.24 1.10
N ALA A 81 11.68 -7.65 1.59
CA ALA A 81 11.45 -7.43 3.02
C ALA A 81 11.06 -8.72 3.77
N GLY A 82 10.70 -9.79 3.05
CA GLY A 82 10.30 -11.07 3.65
C GLY A 82 8.90 -11.05 4.25
N ILE A 83 7.97 -10.31 3.64
CA ILE A 83 6.57 -10.23 4.10
C ILE A 83 5.89 -11.59 3.91
N PRO A 84 5.32 -12.18 4.98
CA PRO A 84 4.59 -13.44 4.86
C PRO A 84 3.21 -13.23 4.24
N GLU A 85 2.69 -14.28 3.61
CA GLU A 85 1.31 -14.32 3.14
C GLU A 85 0.34 -14.11 4.33
N GLY A 86 -0.70 -13.33 4.10
CA GLY A 86 -1.69 -12.96 5.11
C GLY A 86 -1.22 -11.89 6.09
N ASP A 87 -0.04 -11.28 5.91
CA ASP A 87 0.41 -10.20 6.79
C ASP A 87 -0.58 -9.02 6.80
N ARG A 88 -0.58 -8.31 7.93
CA ARG A 88 -1.36 -7.11 8.14
C ARG A 88 -0.48 -5.90 7.93
N LEU A 89 -0.65 -5.25 6.79
CA LEU A 89 0.07 -4.04 6.41
C LEU A 89 -0.74 -2.83 6.85
N MET A 90 -0.22 -2.05 7.80
CA MET A 90 -0.87 -0.81 8.21
C MET A 90 -0.47 0.31 7.28
N LEU A 91 -1.48 0.95 6.68
CA LEU A 91 -1.26 2.15 5.91
C LEU A 91 -1.45 3.34 6.84
N THR A 92 -0.41 4.15 6.97
CA THR A 92 -0.40 5.34 7.83
C THR A 92 -0.27 6.57 6.95
N ALA A 93 -1.16 7.55 7.12
CA ALA A 93 -0.98 8.86 6.48
C ALA A 93 0.14 9.60 7.21
N ASP A 94 1.20 9.92 6.49
CA ASP A 94 2.25 10.84 6.95
C ASP A 94 1.73 12.26 6.75
N VAL A 95 0.79 12.64 7.63
CA VAL A 95 0.33 14.02 7.71
C VAL A 95 1.42 14.75 8.47
N THR A 96 2.24 15.54 7.77
CA THR A 96 2.98 16.61 8.44
C THR A 96 1.93 17.56 8.99
N ALA A 97 1.52 17.35 10.25
CA ALA A 97 0.74 18.33 10.97
C ALA A 97 1.57 19.61 10.95
N GLY A 98 1.15 20.57 10.12
CA GLY A 98 1.78 21.88 10.06
C GLY A 98 1.83 22.45 11.46
N ALA A 99 3.04 22.85 11.87
CA ALA A 99 3.29 23.63 13.08
C ALA A 99 2.44 24.90 13.13
#